data_AF-A0A814NK11-F1
#
_entry.id   AF-A0A814NK11-F1
#
_cell.length_a   1.000
_cell.length_b   1.000
_cell.length_c   1.000
_cell.angle_alpha   90.00
_cell.angle_beta   90.00
_cell.angle_gamma   90.00
#
_symmetry.space_group_name_H-M   'P 1'
#
loop_
_entity.id
_entity.type
_entity.pdbx_description
1 polymer ?
#
loop_
_entity_poly.entity_id
_entity_poly.type
_entity_poly.pdbx_seq_one_letter_code
_entity_poly.pdbx_strand_id
1 'polypeptide(L)'
;MDISIGLAVLINRINKPNITVGVDGSVYRYHPRFKRNMEKCMKLLVNKNIKFDLQLSNDGSGVGAALTVAAEVLSTQNLKESSSNQKQRQSYVSN
;
A
#
# COMPACT_ATOMS: atom_id res chain seq x y z
N MET A 1 -20.15 12.12 -5.08
CA MET A 1 -19.85 12.43 -3.66
C MET A 1 -19.52 11.14 -2.89
N ASP A 2 -19.93 9.99 -3.42
CA ASP A 2 -19.93 8.68 -2.74
C ASP A 2 -18.53 8.10 -2.51
N ILE A 3 -17.60 8.29 -3.45
CA ILE A 3 -16.21 7.79 -3.33
C ILE A 3 -15.49 8.41 -2.11
N SER A 4 -15.69 9.71 -1.85
CA SER A 4 -15.08 10.40 -0.72
C SER A 4 -15.57 9.86 0.62
N ILE A 5 -16.83 9.43 0.69
CA ILE A 5 -17.44 8.86 1.90
C ILE A 5 -16.80 7.50 2.20
N GLY A 6 -16.75 6.62 1.20
CA GLY A 6 -16.11 5.31 1.36
C GLY A 6 -14.66 5.41 1.82
N LEU A 7 -13.89 6.34 1.22
CA LEU A 7 -12.50 6.54 1.59
C LEU A 7 -12.33 7.13 3.00
N ALA A 8 -13.17 8.09 3.37
CA ALA A 8 -13.15 8.67 4.72
C ALA A 8 -13.50 7.63 5.80
N VAL A 9 -14.51 6.78 5.54
CA VAL A 9 -14.87 5.67 6.44
C VAL A 9 -13.70 4.72 6.62
N LEU A 10 -13.00 4.36 5.53
CA LEU A 10 -11.84 3.49 5.59
C LEU A 10 -10.70 4.11 6.41
N ILE A 11 -10.37 5.38 6.17
CA ILE A 11 -9.34 6.13 6.91
C ILE A 11 -9.68 6.17 8.41
N ASN A 12 -10.92 6.49 8.75
CA ASN A 12 -11.37 6.53 10.13
C ASN A 12 -11.31 5.15 10.80
N ARG A 13 -11.62 4.07 10.06
CA ARG A 13 -11.52 2.70 10.55
C ARG A 13 -10.07 2.26 10.81
N ILE A 14 -9.13 2.66 9.95
CA ILE A 14 -7.71 2.36 10.11
C ILE A 14 -7.13 3.08 11.33
N ASN A 15 -7.60 4.30 11.63
CA ASN A 15 -7.27 5.08 12.82
C ASN A 15 -5.76 5.22 13.09
N LYS A 16 -5.00 5.57 12.05
CA LYS A 16 -3.56 5.87 12.14
C LYS A 16 -3.35 7.39 12.01
N PRO A 17 -2.34 7.97 12.68
CA PRO A 17 -2.14 9.42 12.70
C PRO A 17 -1.78 10.01 11.33
N ASN A 18 -1.13 9.24 10.46
CA ASN A 18 -0.73 9.67 9.12
C ASN A 18 -1.11 8.58 8.10
N ILE A 19 -1.90 8.92 7.09
CA ILE A 19 -2.34 8.01 6.03
C ILE A 19 -2.15 8.67 4.67
N THR A 20 -1.45 8.00 3.76
CA THR A 20 -1.35 8.43 2.36
C THR A 20 -2.17 7.47 1.50
N VAL A 21 -3.06 8.01 0.68
CA VAL A 21 -3.87 7.24 -0.26
C VAL A 21 -3.35 7.47 -1.67
N GLY A 22 -2.95 6.40 -2.34
CA GLY A 22 -2.66 6.42 -3.77
C GLY A 22 -3.95 6.49 -4.57
N VAL A 23 -4.07 7.45 -5.48
CA VAL A 23 -5.23 7.66 -6.33
C VAL A 23 -4.79 7.63 -7.80
N ASP A 24 -5.54 6.90 -8.61
CA ASP A 24 -5.38 6.85 -10.06
C ASP A 24 -6.75 6.94 -10.75
N GLY A 25 -6.76 7.28 -12.03
CA GLY A 25 -7.95 7.41 -12.87
C GLY A 25 -8.03 8.76 -13.59
N SER A 26 -8.57 8.72 -14.81
CA SER A 26 -8.71 9.90 -15.67
C SER A 26 -9.54 11.02 -15.04
N VAL A 27 -10.59 10.69 -14.26
CA VAL A 27 -11.41 11.68 -13.57
C VAL A 27 -10.60 12.43 -12.52
N TYR A 28 -9.78 11.73 -11.73
CA TYR A 28 -8.94 12.38 -10.72
C TYR A 28 -7.80 13.20 -11.37
N ARG A 29 -7.26 12.73 -12.51
CA ARG A 29 -6.16 13.39 -13.24
C ARG A 29 -6.59 14.62 -14.05
N TYR A 30 -7.70 14.52 -14.79
CA TYR A 30 -8.06 15.49 -15.83
C TYR A 30 -9.29 16.34 -15.51
N HIS A 31 -10.11 15.97 -14.52
CA HIS A 31 -11.31 16.74 -14.22
C HIS A 31 -10.99 17.98 -13.35
N PRO A 32 -11.30 19.20 -13.82
CA PRO A 32 -10.79 20.46 -13.22
C PRO A 32 -11.26 20.71 -11.78
N ARG A 33 -12.38 20.10 -11.37
CA ARG A 33 -12.96 20.30 -10.03
C ARG A 33 -12.99 19.05 -9.16
N PHE A 34 -12.70 17.87 -9.72
CA PHE A 34 -12.99 16.61 -9.02
C PHE A 34 -12.06 16.44 -7.81
N LYS A 35 -10.74 16.57 -8.03
CA LYS A 35 -9.72 16.52 -6.98
C LYS A 35 -10.08 17.45 -5.81
N ARG A 36 -10.34 18.73 -6.11
CA ARG A 36 -10.67 19.74 -5.09
C ARG A 36 -11.94 19.39 -4.31
N ASN A 37 -12.98 18.93 -4.99
CA ASN A 37 -14.24 18.57 -4.34
C ASN A 37 -14.08 17.31 -3.47
N MET A 38 -13.32 16.33 -3.94
CA MET A 38 -13.02 15.11 -3.21
C MET A 38 -12.24 15.40 -1.93
N GLU A 39 -11.16 16.19 -2.02
CA GLU A 39 -10.37 16.61 -0.85
C GLU A 39 -11.20 17.39 0.17
N LYS A 40 -12.08 18.31 -0.30
CA LYS A 40 -12.99 19.05 0.59
C LYS A 40 -13.94 18.11 1.32
N CYS A 41 -14.56 17.17 0.62
CA CYS A 41 -15.48 16.21 1.24
C CYS A 41 -14.74 15.34 2.27
N MET A 42 -13.55 14.84 1.94
CA MET A 42 -12.76 14.04 2.87
C MET A 42 -12.34 14.81 4.12
N LYS A 43 -11.95 16.09 3.98
CA LYS A 43 -11.62 16.95 5.14
C LYS A 43 -12.79 17.14 6.10
N LEU A 44 -14.03 17.05 5.61
CA LEU A 44 -15.23 17.15 6.45
C LEU A 44 -15.59 15.82 7.14
N LEU A 45 -15.21 14.68 6.57
CA LEU A 45 -15.63 13.35 7.02
C LEU A 45 -14.54 12.60 7.82
N VAL A 46 -13.27 12.91 7.59
CA VAL A 46 -12.14 12.29 8.31
C VAL A 46 -12.00 12.90 9.70
N ASN A 47 -11.68 12.08 10.69
CA ASN A 47 -11.41 12.53 12.05
C ASN A 47 -10.25 13.56 12.06
N LYS A 48 -10.42 14.68 12.77
CA LYS A 48 -9.44 15.78 12.84
C LYS A 48 -8.06 15.35 13.35
N ASN A 49 -7.98 14.24 14.09
CA ASN A 49 -6.73 13.71 14.63
C ASN A 49 -5.92 12.89 13.60
N ILE A 50 -6.48 12.65 12.41
CA ILE A 50 -5.85 11.88 11.35
C ILE A 50 -5.42 12.84 10.23
N LYS A 51 -4.11 12.89 9.96
CA LYS A 51 -3.56 13.58 8.80
C LYS A 51 -3.62 12.64 7.61
N PHE A 52 -4.26 13.07 6.52
CA PHE A 52 -4.31 12.31 5.28
C PHE A 52 -3.74 13.09 4.10
N ASP A 53 -3.16 12.37 3.13
CA ASP A 53 -2.68 12.90 1.86
C ASP A 53 -3.15 12.04 0.69
N LEU A 54 -3.40 12.67 -0.47
CA LEU A 54 -3.85 12.00 -1.68
C LEU A 54 -2.79 12.15 -2.78
N GLN A 55 -2.11 11.06 -3.10
CA GLN A 55 -1.01 11.07 -4.06
C GLN A 55 -1.41 10.40 -5.37
N LEU A 56 -1.01 11.02 -6.48
CA LEU A 56 -1.19 10.42 -7.80
C LEU A 56 -0.28 9.20 -7.94
N SER A 57 -0.88 8.04 -8.21
CA SER A 57 -0.10 6.85 -8.57
C SER A 57 0.12 6.86 -10.08
N ASN A 58 1.38 6.96 -10.54
CA ASN A 58 1.69 7.08 -11.97
C ASN A 58 1.50 5.75 -12.73
N ASP A 59 1.82 4.63 -12.10
CA ASP A 59 1.57 3.27 -12.60
C ASP A 59 1.63 2.29 -11.41
N GLY A 60 0.52 2.19 -10.68
CA GLY A 60 0.43 1.29 -9.53
C GLY A 60 0.36 -0.19 -9.93
N SER A 61 -0.02 -0.48 -11.18
CA SER A 61 -0.34 -1.84 -11.62
C SER A 61 0.93 -2.67 -11.88
N GLY A 62 1.92 -2.11 -12.59
CA GLY A 62 3.17 -2.80 -12.90
C GLY A 62 4.10 -2.88 -11.69
N VAL A 63 4.28 -1.77 -10.96
CA VAL A 63 5.18 -1.69 -9.79
C VAL A 63 4.65 -2.55 -8.64
N GLY A 64 3.34 -2.53 -8.40
CA GLY A 64 2.72 -3.35 -7.36
C GLY A 64 2.89 -4.85 -7.62
N ALA A 65 2.71 -5.28 -8.87
CA ALA A 65 2.92 -6.68 -9.26
C ALA A 65 4.39 -7.11 -9.09
N ALA A 66 5.33 -6.29 -9.57
CA ALA A 66 6.76 -6.58 -9.43
C ALA A 66 7.19 -6.64 -7.96
N LEU A 67 6.71 -5.72 -7.13
CA LEU A 67 7.02 -5.72 -5.69
C LEU A 67 6.45 -6.95 -4.99
N THR A 68 5.24 -7.38 -5.34
CA THR A 68 4.61 -8.58 -4.77
C THR A 68 5.44 -9.83 -5.10
N VAL A 69 5.83 -9.97 -6.37
CA VAL A 69 6.70 -11.08 -6.81
C VAL A 69 8.05 -11.02 -6.08
N ALA A 70 8.67 -9.84 -5.96
CA ALA A 70 9.93 -9.69 -5.25
C ALA A 70 9.80 -10.07 -3.76
N ALA A 71 8.73 -9.66 -3.09
CA ALA A 71 8.48 -10.02 -1.69
C ALA A 71 8.33 -11.53 -1.50
N GLU A 72 7.61 -12.20 -2.40
CA GLU A 72 7.45 -13.66 -2.38
C GLU A 72 8.77 -14.38 -2.64
N VAL A 73 9.53 -13.96 -3.65
CA VAL A 73 10.85 -14.53 -3.97
C VAL A 73 11.81 -14.35 -2.80
N LEU A 74 11.87 -13.18 -2.17
CA LEU A 74 12.71 -12.92 -1.01
C LEU A 74 12.32 -13.83 0.18
N SER A 75 11.03 -14.00 0.44
CA SER A 75 10.57 -14.90 1.51
C SER A 75 10.95 -16.36 1.23
N THR A 76 10.88 -16.79 -0.03
CA THR A 76 11.27 -18.14 -0.46
C THR A 76 12.78 -18.36 -0.42
N GLN A 77 13.59 -17.34 -0.75
CA GLN A 77 15.05 -17.40 -0.69
C GLN A 77 15.56 -17.56 0.74
N ASN A 78 15.02 -16.78 1.69
CA ASN A 78 15.36 -16.92 3.12
C ASN A 78 15.07 -18.34 3.65
N LEU A 79 14.00 -18.98 3.17
CA LEU A 79 13.67 -20.37 3.51
C LEU A 79 14.64 -21.38 2.87
N LYS A 80 15.07 -21.15 1.62
CA LYS A 80 16.04 -22.01 0.93
C LYS A 80 17.44 -21.90 1.52
N GLU A 81 17.89 -20.71 1.90
CA GLU A 81 19.18 -20.47 2.57
C GLU A 81 19.21 -21.13 3.96
N SER A 82 18.12 -21.05 4.71
CA SER A 82 17.99 -21.72 6.02
C SER A 82 18.05 -23.25 5.88
N SER A 83 17.43 -23.80 4.82
CA SER A 83 17.39 -25.24 4.55
C SER A 83 18.73 -25.78 4.02
N SER A 84 19.47 -25.00 3.23
CA SER A 84 20.79 -25.39 2.70
C SER A 84 21.88 -25.29 3.76
N ASN A 85 21.84 -24.26 4.62
CA ASN A 85 22.73 -24.15 5.79
C ASN A 85 22.49 -25.28 6.81
N GLN A 86 21.25 -25.74 7.01
CA GLN A 86 20.96 -26.89 7.89
C GLN A 86 21.47 -28.21 7.30
N LYS A 87 21.30 -28.45 5.99
CA LYS A 87 21.83 -29.65 5.32
C LYS A 87 23.35 -29.72 5.39
N GLN A 88 24.05 -28.60 5.17
CA GLN A 88 25.51 -28.53 5.32
C GLN A 88 25.94 -28.82 6.77
N ARG A 89 25.30 -28.20 7.76
CA ARG A 89 25.63 -28.45 9.17
C ARG A 89 25.42 -29.90 9.60
N GLN A 90 24.36 -30.56 9.14
CA GLN A 90 24.12 -31.98 9.43
C GLN A 90 25.16 -32.90 8.77
N SER A 91 25.61 -32.58 7.54
CA SER A 91 26.69 -33.34 6.89
C SER A 91 28.05 -33.17 7.56
N TYR A 92 28.35 -32.03 8.20
CA TYR A 92 29.60 -31.84 8.94
C TYR A 92 29.67 -32.62 10.27
N VAL A 93 28.52 -32.89 10.90
CA VAL A 93 28.46 -33.60 12.20
C VAL A 93 28.44 -35.13 12.02
N SER A 94 28.27 -35.62 10.79
CA SER A 94 28.12 -37.05 10.47
C SER A 94 29.41 -37.75 10.01
N ASN A 95 30.58 -37.10 10.11
CA ASN A 95 31.90 -37.65 9.79
C ASN A 95 32.80 -37.72 11.03
#